data_AF-D1PTF2-F1
#
_entry.id   AF-D1PTF2-F1
#
_cell.length_a   1.000
_cell.length_b   1.000
_cell.length_c   1.000
_cell.angle_alpha   90.00
_cell.angle_beta   90.00
_cell.angle_gamma   90.00
#
_symmetry.space_group_name_H-M   'P 1'
#
loop_
_entity.id
_entity.type
_entity.pdbx_description
1 polymer ?
#
loop_
_entity_poly.entity_id
_entity_poly.type
_entity_poly.pdbx_seq_one_letter_code
_entity_poly.pdbx_strand_id
1 'polypeptide(L)'
;MKKISYFFIVFVLIVGCVKGQNKENLNNLRDSLDKMVLEGTLRTDTTMLERALKLSDYLLSIDTTNIGKRQCYRHRSMVFFSLGHMDEAIANAEHAVLTLQANNPLRLIFLSEKYLREHNKDSAAYYIEKTIAVCDSSLNDEYNEDMAINKMKAIYLRDGEKNAKIYLSKLLRTHPSPLLKSLDEDWDEWVRMNNEELKLMNIKILR
;
A
#
# COMPACT_ATOMS: atom_id res chain seq x y z
N MET A 1 65.23 31.71 13.58
CA MET A 1 64.98 30.24 13.57
C MET A 1 64.16 29.90 14.80
N LYS A 2 63.12 29.05 14.80
CA LYS A 2 62.37 28.39 13.71
C LYS A 2 60.88 28.78 13.86
N LYS A 3 60.11 28.87 12.77
CA LYS A 3 58.63 28.93 12.82
C LYS A 3 58.07 27.64 12.21
N ILE A 4 57.21 26.95 12.96
CA ILE A 4 56.43 25.76 12.59
C ILE A 4 55.18 25.80 13.48
N SER A 5 53.93 25.69 13.03
CA SER A 5 53.35 25.94 11.69
C SER A 5 51.88 26.37 11.95
N TYR A 6 50.75 25.91 11.39
CA TYR A 6 50.41 25.03 10.25
C TYR A 6 48.99 25.40 9.75
N PHE A 7 48.86 25.78 8.46
CA PHE A 7 47.59 25.85 7.69
C PHE A 7 46.48 26.82 8.18
N PHE A 8 45.41 27.06 7.42
CA PHE A 8 45.25 27.52 6.01
C PHE A 8 43.77 27.84 5.78
N ILE A 9 43.46 28.73 4.83
CA ILE A 9 42.14 28.94 4.22
C ILE A 9 40.96 29.25 5.18
N VAL A 10 40.55 30.52 5.18
CA VAL A 10 39.15 30.89 5.46
C VAL A 10 38.31 30.40 4.28
N PHE A 11 37.51 29.34 4.48
CA PHE A 11 36.46 28.96 3.52
C PHE A 11 35.09 29.23 4.13
N VAL A 12 34.47 30.34 3.73
CA VAL A 12 33.08 30.64 4.10
C VAL A 12 32.16 29.76 3.26
N LEU A 13 31.87 28.55 3.75
CA LEU A 13 30.73 27.77 3.30
C LEU A 13 29.60 27.85 4.33
N ILE A 14 28.43 28.25 3.84
CA ILE A 14 27.24 28.46 4.63
C ILE A 14 26.66 27.09 4.99
N VAL A 15 27.11 26.52 6.11
CA VAL A 15 26.40 25.44 6.80
C VAL A 15 25.18 26.06 7.51
N GLY A 16 24.19 26.46 6.71
CA GLY A 16 22.85 26.75 7.20
C GLY A 16 22.24 25.51 7.85
N CYS A 17 21.32 25.69 8.79
CA CYS A 17 20.76 24.62 9.62
C CYS A 17 19.76 23.70 8.87
N VAL A 18 20.20 23.06 7.78
CA VAL A 18 19.42 22.13 6.93
C VAL A 18 19.24 20.76 7.60
N LYS A 19 18.70 20.75 8.82
CA LYS A 19 18.20 19.55 9.53
C LYS A 19 16.76 19.68 10.04
N GLY A 20 16.22 20.90 10.13
CA GLY A 20 14.79 21.16 10.36
C GLY A 20 14.01 21.34 9.05
N GLN A 21 14.23 22.48 8.40
CA GLN A 21 13.42 22.97 7.27
C GLN A 21 13.14 21.95 6.16
N ASN A 22 14.12 21.12 5.77
CA ASN A 22 13.89 20.12 4.71
C ASN A 22 12.84 19.05 5.07
N LYS A 23 12.60 18.74 6.35
CA LYS A 23 11.55 17.79 6.75
C LYS A 23 10.18 18.43 6.79
N GLU A 24 10.11 19.67 7.28
CA GLU A 24 8.89 20.47 7.33
C GLU A 24 8.38 20.77 5.90
N ASN A 25 9.27 21.24 5.03
CA ASN A 25 8.98 21.43 3.61
C ASN A 25 8.53 20.13 2.92
N LEU A 26 9.16 18.98 3.23
CA LEU A 26 8.78 17.70 2.65
C LEU A 26 7.39 17.24 3.10
N ASN A 27 7.03 17.44 4.37
CA ASN A 27 5.68 17.16 4.86
C ASN A 27 4.65 18.07 4.18
N ASN A 28 4.90 19.39 4.14
CA ASN A 28 4.00 20.35 3.48
C ASN A 28 3.75 20.00 1.99
N LEU A 29 4.76 19.45 1.29
CA LEU A 29 4.62 18.96 -0.10
C LEU A 29 3.81 17.67 -0.20
N ARG A 30 3.95 16.73 0.75
CA ARG A 30 3.12 15.52 0.84
C ARG A 30 1.67 15.88 1.15
N ASP A 31 1.41 16.71 2.15
CA ASP A 31 0.07 17.16 2.54
C ASP A 31 -0.63 17.90 1.38
N SER A 32 0.15 18.64 0.56
CA SER A 32 -0.32 19.26 -0.67
C SER A 32 -0.68 18.22 -1.75
N LEU A 33 0.10 17.15 -1.91
CA LEU A 33 -0.21 16.04 -2.82
C LEU A 33 -1.51 15.34 -2.40
N ASP A 34 -1.61 14.95 -1.13
CA ASP A 34 -2.78 14.28 -0.56
C ASP A 34 -4.05 15.11 -0.78
N LYS A 35 -3.98 16.43 -0.51
CA LYS A 35 -5.07 17.37 -0.76
C LYS A 35 -5.45 17.44 -2.25
N MET A 36 -4.47 17.59 -3.15
CA MET A 36 -4.73 17.72 -4.59
C MET A 36 -5.31 16.43 -5.20
N VAL A 37 -4.93 15.26 -4.68
CA VAL A 37 -5.52 13.98 -5.08
C VAL A 37 -6.96 13.89 -4.60
N LEU A 38 -7.23 14.23 -3.34
CA LEU A 38 -8.57 14.20 -2.74
C LEU A 38 -9.52 15.19 -3.43
N GLU A 39 -9.16 16.47 -3.53
CA GLU A 39 -9.99 17.48 -4.18
C GLU A 39 -10.12 17.23 -5.69
N GLY A 40 -9.06 16.72 -6.34
CA GLY A 40 -9.08 16.37 -7.77
C GLY A 40 -10.03 15.22 -8.09
N THR A 41 -9.95 14.11 -7.33
CA THR A 41 -10.87 12.97 -7.50
C THR A 41 -12.31 13.34 -7.13
N LEU A 42 -12.55 14.07 -6.03
CA LEU A 42 -13.91 14.46 -5.62
C LEU A 42 -14.61 15.43 -6.59
N ARG A 43 -13.86 16.22 -7.36
CA ARG A 43 -14.39 17.21 -8.31
C ARG A 43 -14.29 16.77 -9.78
N THR A 44 -13.68 15.61 -10.03
CA THR A 44 -13.25 15.17 -11.38
C THR A 44 -12.37 16.22 -12.09
N ASP A 45 -11.55 16.95 -11.32
CA ASP A 45 -10.65 17.98 -11.83
C ASP A 45 -9.36 17.34 -12.36
N THR A 46 -9.39 16.99 -13.65
CA THR A 46 -8.25 16.40 -14.39
C THR A 46 -7.01 17.29 -14.36
N THR A 47 -7.17 18.62 -14.30
CA THR A 47 -6.04 19.57 -14.22
C THR A 47 -5.38 19.53 -12.84
N MET A 48 -6.16 19.36 -11.77
CA MET A 48 -5.62 19.15 -10.43
C MET A 48 -4.93 17.79 -10.31
N LEU A 49 -5.52 16.75 -10.89
CA LEU A 49 -4.94 15.40 -10.97
C LEU A 49 -3.60 15.37 -11.74
N GLU A 50 -3.51 16.04 -12.90
CA GLU A 50 -2.24 16.23 -13.60
C GLU A 50 -1.16 16.96 -12.78
N ARG A 51 -1.57 17.98 -12.02
CA ARG A 51 -0.66 18.71 -11.13
C ARG A 51 -0.20 17.83 -9.96
N ALA A 52 -1.06 16.94 -9.48
CA ALA A 52 -0.71 15.95 -8.46
C ALA A 52 0.33 14.94 -8.99
N LEU A 53 0.21 14.48 -10.24
CA LEU A 53 1.26 13.68 -10.88
C LEU A 53 2.60 14.43 -10.89
N LYS A 54 2.64 15.67 -11.41
CA LYS A 54 3.85 16.51 -11.49
C LYS A 54 4.48 16.77 -10.11
N LEU A 55 3.67 16.97 -9.06
CA LEU A 55 4.14 17.08 -7.67
C LEU A 55 4.70 15.75 -7.14
N SER A 56 4.06 14.62 -7.48
CA SER A 56 4.54 13.30 -7.09
C SER A 56 5.85 12.90 -7.80
N ASP A 57 6.09 13.33 -9.05
CA ASP A 57 7.37 13.14 -9.73
C ASP A 57 8.50 13.89 -9.00
N TYR A 58 8.25 15.14 -8.60
CA TYR A 58 9.19 15.92 -7.80
C TYR A 58 9.45 15.27 -6.44
N LEU A 59 8.40 14.86 -5.71
CA LEU A 59 8.53 14.16 -4.43
C LEU A 59 9.33 12.86 -4.56
N LEU A 60 9.08 12.03 -5.58
CA LEU A 60 9.85 10.81 -5.84
C LEU A 60 11.33 11.08 -6.15
N SER A 61 11.68 12.27 -6.65
CA SER A 61 13.06 12.67 -6.91
C SER A 61 13.84 13.11 -5.64
N ILE A 62 13.15 13.65 -4.62
CA ILE A 62 13.77 14.15 -3.38
C ILE A 62 13.57 13.23 -2.17
N ASP A 63 12.51 12.43 -2.14
CA ASP A 63 12.12 11.58 -1.03
C ASP A 63 12.57 10.14 -1.27
N THR A 64 13.78 9.83 -0.80
CA THR A 64 14.36 8.49 -0.97
C THR A 64 13.72 7.45 -0.05
N THR A 65 12.84 7.83 0.89
CA THR A 65 12.31 6.94 1.95
C THR A 65 11.23 5.99 1.43
N ASN A 66 11.16 4.78 2.00
CA ASN A 66 10.10 3.82 1.64
C ASN A 66 8.70 4.32 2.01
N ILE A 67 8.55 5.15 3.04
CA ILE A 67 7.26 5.73 3.46
C ILE A 67 6.81 6.76 2.42
N GLY A 68 7.67 7.73 2.09
CA GLY A 68 7.36 8.77 1.11
C GLY A 68 7.10 8.21 -0.29
N LYS A 69 7.91 7.25 -0.73
CA LYS A 69 7.69 6.51 -1.97
C LYS A 69 6.34 5.78 -1.98
N ARG A 70 5.97 5.10 -0.89
CA ARG A 70 4.67 4.42 -0.77
C ARG A 70 3.50 5.39 -0.90
N GLN A 71 3.58 6.54 -0.22
CA GLN A 71 2.58 7.61 -0.32
C GLN A 71 2.48 8.09 -1.78
N CYS A 72 3.58 8.55 -2.38
CA CYS A 72 3.60 9.05 -3.76
C CYS A 72 3.04 8.02 -4.76
N TYR A 73 3.48 6.77 -4.70
CA TYR A 73 2.99 5.71 -5.59
C TYR A 73 1.52 5.34 -5.34
N ARG A 74 1.03 5.35 -4.09
CA ARG A 74 -0.40 5.18 -3.78
C ARG A 74 -1.24 6.31 -4.39
N HIS A 75 -0.81 7.55 -4.24
CA HIS A 75 -1.51 8.70 -4.82
C HIS A 75 -1.50 8.66 -6.35
N ARG A 76 -0.36 8.34 -6.98
CA ARG A 76 -0.30 8.12 -8.43
C ARG A 76 -1.25 7.03 -8.89
N SER A 77 -1.34 5.91 -8.18
CA SER A 77 -2.29 4.83 -8.46
C SER A 77 -3.74 5.33 -8.45
N MET A 78 -4.14 6.09 -7.41
CA MET A 78 -5.47 6.71 -7.31
C MET A 78 -5.74 7.74 -8.42
N VAL A 79 -4.73 8.53 -8.81
CA VAL A 79 -4.86 9.50 -9.91
C VAL A 79 -5.04 8.80 -11.25
N PHE A 80 -4.17 7.85 -11.60
CA PHE A 80 -4.30 7.10 -12.86
C PHE A 80 -5.62 6.33 -12.94
N PHE A 81 -6.08 5.72 -11.83
CA PHE A 81 -7.42 5.11 -11.75
C PHE A 81 -8.53 6.13 -12.02
N SER A 82 -8.46 7.32 -11.40
CA SER A 82 -9.43 8.40 -11.59
C SER A 82 -9.46 8.97 -13.01
N LEU A 83 -8.37 8.82 -13.76
CA LEU A 83 -8.25 9.20 -15.18
C LEU A 83 -8.62 8.06 -16.15
N GLY A 84 -8.88 6.84 -15.65
CA GLY A 84 -9.16 5.64 -16.47
C GLY A 84 -7.91 4.89 -16.96
N HIS A 85 -6.73 5.31 -16.55
CA HIS A 85 -5.42 4.74 -16.90
C HIS A 85 -5.11 3.52 -16.01
N MET A 86 -5.77 2.38 -16.28
CA MET A 86 -5.74 1.22 -15.39
C MET A 86 -4.35 0.56 -15.27
N ASP A 87 -3.59 0.47 -16.36
CA ASP A 87 -2.27 -0.19 -16.35
C ASP A 87 -1.26 0.63 -15.53
N GLU A 88 -1.23 1.95 -15.69
CA GLU A 88 -0.44 2.83 -14.84
C GLU A 88 -0.93 2.83 -13.39
N ALA A 89 -2.25 2.73 -13.15
CA ALA A 89 -2.79 2.62 -11.79
C ALA A 89 -2.28 1.36 -11.08
N ILE A 90 -2.28 0.21 -11.78
CA ILE A 90 -1.78 -1.08 -11.29
C ILE A 90 -0.25 -1.04 -11.10
N ALA A 91 0.50 -0.48 -12.05
CA ALA A 91 1.96 -0.37 -11.93
C ALA A 91 2.40 0.51 -10.75
N ASN A 92 1.69 1.62 -10.50
CA ASN A 92 1.95 2.47 -9.34
C ASN A 92 1.48 1.79 -8.03
N ALA A 93 0.39 1.00 -8.04
CA ALA A 93 0.02 0.17 -6.89
C ALA A 93 1.12 -0.84 -6.54
N GLU A 94 1.69 -1.53 -7.55
CA GLU A 94 2.82 -2.45 -7.35
C GLU A 94 4.04 -1.72 -6.77
N HIS A 95 4.43 -0.57 -7.33
CA HIS A 95 5.54 0.22 -6.79
C HIS A 95 5.29 0.66 -5.33
N ALA A 96 4.07 1.04 -4.95
CA ALA A 96 3.72 1.35 -3.57
C ALA A 96 3.88 0.13 -2.67
N VAL A 97 3.33 -1.01 -3.08
CA VAL A 97 3.31 -2.27 -2.33
C VAL A 97 4.72 -2.87 -2.16
N LEU A 98 5.59 -2.78 -3.18
CA LEU A 98 6.97 -3.30 -3.10
C LEU A 98 7.85 -2.56 -2.08
N THR A 99 7.43 -1.40 -1.56
CA THR A 99 8.09 -0.72 -0.42
C THR A 99 7.82 -1.38 0.96
N LEU A 100 6.88 -2.33 1.04
CA LEU A 100 6.59 -3.12 2.24
C LEU A 100 7.62 -4.25 2.40
N GLN A 101 7.81 -4.74 3.64
CA GLN A 101 8.65 -5.91 3.89
C GLN A 101 8.14 -7.13 3.11
N ALA A 102 9.04 -8.03 2.69
CA ALA A 102 8.73 -9.15 1.79
C ALA A 102 7.79 -10.23 2.37
N ASN A 103 7.52 -10.16 3.67
CA ASN A 103 6.56 -10.97 4.43
C ASN A 103 5.28 -10.21 4.82
N ASN A 104 5.13 -8.93 4.48
CA ASN A 104 3.93 -8.18 4.86
C ASN A 104 2.68 -8.71 4.12
N PRO A 105 1.56 -9.03 4.82
CA PRO A 105 0.39 -9.66 4.20
C PRO A 105 -0.19 -8.90 3.00
N LEU A 106 -0.29 -7.56 3.07
CA LEU A 106 -0.81 -6.75 1.95
C LEU A 106 0.05 -6.90 0.68
N ARG A 107 1.37 -7.06 0.84
CA ARG A 107 2.29 -7.33 -0.26
C ARG A 107 2.16 -8.75 -0.80
N LEU A 108 1.89 -9.73 0.05
CA LEU A 108 1.69 -11.12 -0.36
C LEU A 108 0.36 -11.28 -1.11
N ILE A 109 -0.72 -10.65 -0.63
CA ILE A 109 -2.04 -10.61 -1.28
C ILE A 109 -1.96 -9.96 -2.66
N PHE A 110 -1.41 -8.75 -2.76
CA PHE A 110 -1.27 -8.07 -4.06
C PHE A 110 -0.44 -8.88 -5.07
N LEU A 111 0.62 -9.56 -4.61
CA LEU A 111 1.42 -10.43 -5.47
C LEU A 111 0.64 -11.67 -5.92
N SER A 112 -0.21 -12.27 -5.08
CA SER A 112 -1.04 -13.37 -5.53
C SER A 112 -2.09 -12.92 -6.55
N GLU A 113 -2.75 -11.79 -6.32
CA GLU A 113 -3.73 -11.21 -7.25
C GLU A 113 -3.09 -10.86 -8.61
N LYS A 114 -1.87 -10.28 -8.60
CA LYS A 114 -1.05 -10.10 -9.80
C LYS A 114 -0.82 -11.42 -10.55
N TYR A 115 -0.38 -12.47 -9.87
CA TYR A 115 -0.13 -13.76 -10.52
C TYR A 115 -1.40 -14.49 -10.98
N LEU A 116 -2.56 -14.28 -10.33
CA LEU A 116 -3.86 -14.78 -10.83
C LEU A 116 -4.28 -14.07 -12.14
N ARG A 117 -4.07 -12.75 -12.23
CA ARG A 117 -4.29 -11.98 -13.47
C ARG A 117 -3.37 -12.45 -14.59
N GLU A 118 -2.12 -12.76 -14.27
CA GLU A 118 -1.12 -13.33 -15.18
C GLU A 118 -1.32 -14.85 -15.43
N HIS A 119 -2.39 -15.44 -14.88
CA HIS A 119 -2.77 -16.85 -14.97
C HIS A 119 -1.72 -17.86 -14.45
N ASN A 120 -0.72 -17.36 -13.72
CA ASN A 120 0.35 -18.09 -13.07
C ASN A 120 -0.14 -18.65 -11.71
N LYS A 121 -0.93 -19.72 -11.78
CA LYS A 121 -1.59 -20.34 -10.61
C LYS A 121 -0.58 -20.75 -9.51
N ASP A 122 0.56 -21.28 -9.89
CA ASP A 122 1.56 -21.81 -8.94
C ASP A 122 2.18 -20.67 -8.10
N SER A 123 2.53 -19.56 -8.75
CA SER A 123 3.04 -18.38 -8.04
C SER A 123 1.94 -17.74 -7.19
N ALA A 124 0.71 -17.65 -7.70
CA ALA A 124 -0.42 -17.17 -6.91
C ALA A 124 -0.66 -18.01 -5.64
N ALA A 125 -0.69 -19.34 -5.77
CA ALA A 125 -0.84 -20.26 -4.64
C ALA A 125 0.27 -20.07 -3.59
N TYR A 126 1.53 -20.01 -4.03
CA TYR A 126 2.68 -19.73 -3.13
C TYR A 126 2.48 -18.44 -2.31
N TYR A 127 2.04 -17.35 -2.94
CA TYR A 127 1.82 -16.09 -2.23
C TYR A 127 0.59 -16.12 -1.30
N ILE A 128 -0.48 -16.86 -1.65
CA ILE A 128 -1.65 -17.02 -0.76
C ILE A 128 -1.29 -17.88 0.46
N GLU A 129 -0.65 -19.04 0.26
CA GLU A 129 -0.20 -19.91 1.35
C GLU A 129 0.77 -19.19 2.30
N LYS A 130 1.71 -18.42 1.72
CA LYS A 130 2.63 -17.59 2.49
C LYS A 130 1.94 -16.47 3.27
N THR A 131 0.85 -15.90 2.74
CA THR A 131 0.01 -14.94 3.48
C THR A 131 -0.61 -15.61 4.71
N ILE A 132 -1.25 -16.78 4.51
CA ILE A 132 -1.90 -17.53 5.59
C ILE A 132 -0.87 -17.93 6.66
N ALA A 133 0.31 -18.41 6.26
CA ALA A 133 1.39 -18.80 7.17
C ALA A 133 1.95 -17.62 8.00
N VAL A 134 2.11 -16.42 7.40
CA VAL A 134 2.52 -15.22 8.15
C VAL A 134 1.43 -14.80 9.14
N CYS A 135 0.17 -14.75 8.70
CA CYS A 135 -0.92 -14.35 9.57
C CYS A 135 -1.13 -15.35 10.73
N ASP A 136 -1.05 -16.66 10.49
CA ASP A 136 -1.10 -17.67 11.56
C ASP A 136 0.11 -17.57 12.50
N SER A 137 1.31 -17.30 11.99
CA SER A 137 2.48 -17.07 12.84
C SER A 137 2.30 -15.85 13.76
N SER A 138 1.60 -14.81 13.30
CA SER A 138 1.31 -13.64 14.14
C SER A 138 0.19 -13.93 15.14
N LEU A 139 -0.91 -14.53 14.69
CA LEU A 139 -2.11 -14.79 15.49
C LEU A 139 -1.88 -15.81 16.63
N ASN A 140 -0.87 -16.67 16.50
CA ASN A 140 -0.46 -17.61 17.54
C ASN A 140 0.44 -16.96 18.63
N ASP A 141 1.00 -15.78 18.37
CA ASP A 141 1.87 -15.03 19.29
C ASP A 141 1.04 -13.97 20.04
N GLU A 142 0.36 -13.09 19.31
CA GLU A 142 -0.63 -12.14 19.84
C GLU A 142 -1.80 -11.98 18.84
N TYR A 143 -3.04 -11.91 19.35
CA TYR A 143 -4.20 -11.69 18.48
C TYR A 143 -4.14 -10.28 17.87
N ASN A 144 -3.98 -10.24 16.55
CA ASN A 144 -3.99 -9.03 15.75
C ASN A 144 -5.13 -9.09 14.71
N GLU A 145 -6.08 -8.17 14.81
CA GLU A 145 -7.28 -8.17 13.98
C GLU A 145 -7.00 -7.90 12.49
N ASP A 146 -6.03 -7.06 12.17
CA ASP A 146 -5.59 -6.85 10.78
C ASP A 146 -5.03 -8.15 10.18
N MET A 147 -4.24 -8.92 10.94
CA MET A 147 -3.72 -10.22 10.50
C MET A 147 -4.85 -11.24 10.28
N ALA A 148 -5.91 -11.21 11.10
CA ALA A 148 -7.09 -12.03 10.91
C ALA A 148 -7.85 -11.66 9.63
N ILE A 149 -8.07 -10.36 9.37
CA ILE A 149 -8.75 -9.88 8.15
C ILE A 149 -7.91 -10.18 6.89
N ASN A 150 -6.58 -10.02 6.95
CA ASN A 150 -5.68 -10.40 5.86
C ASN A 150 -5.73 -11.92 5.58
N LYS A 151 -5.76 -12.77 6.62
CA LYS A 151 -5.97 -14.21 6.45
C LYS A 151 -7.34 -14.53 5.86
N MET A 152 -8.38 -13.78 6.19
CA MET A 152 -9.72 -13.96 5.61
C MET A 152 -9.74 -13.68 4.10
N LYS A 153 -9.11 -12.58 3.64
CA LYS A 153 -8.90 -12.29 2.20
C LYS A 153 -8.07 -13.39 1.51
N ALA A 154 -7.03 -13.91 2.17
CA ALA A 154 -6.24 -15.02 1.63
C ALA A 154 -7.04 -16.33 1.50
N ILE A 155 -7.87 -16.68 2.49
CA ILE A 155 -8.81 -17.81 2.41
C ILE A 155 -9.83 -17.59 1.29
N TYR A 156 -10.35 -16.37 1.11
CA TYR A 156 -11.28 -16.05 0.03
C TYR A 156 -10.67 -16.30 -1.37
N LEU A 157 -9.38 -15.94 -1.56
CA LEU A 157 -8.66 -16.14 -2.83
C LEU A 157 -8.30 -17.60 -3.14
N ARG A 158 -8.16 -18.48 -2.13
CA ARG A 158 -7.83 -19.90 -2.32
C ARG A 158 -9.03 -20.84 -2.24
N ASP A 159 -9.86 -20.65 -1.22
CA ASP A 159 -10.92 -21.58 -0.79
C ASP A 159 -12.33 -21.02 -1.04
N GLY A 160 -12.43 -19.76 -1.48
CA GLY A 160 -13.68 -19.08 -1.77
C GLY A 160 -14.47 -18.57 -0.56
N GLU A 161 -15.48 -17.77 -0.88
CA GLU A 161 -16.39 -17.08 0.05
C GLU A 161 -16.85 -17.92 1.25
N LYS A 162 -17.39 -19.11 1.00
CA LYS A 162 -17.93 -19.99 2.06
C LYS A 162 -16.91 -20.27 3.17
N ASN A 163 -15.65 -20.51 2.80
CA ASN A 163 -14.60 -20.83 3.76
C ASN A 163 -14.08 -19.56 4.47
N ALA A 164 -14.09 -18.42 3.80
CA ALA A 164 -13.81 -17.12 4.42
C ALA A 164 -14.89 -16.74 5.46
N LYS A 165 -16.18 -16.93 5.15
CA LYS A 165 -17.29 -16.71 6.09
C LYS A 165 -17.24 -17.66 7.30
N ILE A 166 -16.92 -18.94 7.08
CA ILE A 166 -16.69 -19.91 8.19
C ILE A 166 -15.55 -19.45 9.11
N TYR A 167 -14.47 -18.87 8.54
CA TYR A 167 -13.37 -18.33 9.33
C TYR A 167 -13.78 -17.05 10.10
N LEU A 168 -14.53 -16.13 9.49
CA LEU A 168 -15.11 -14.96 10.17
C LEU A 168 -16.04 -15.36 11.33
N SER A 169 -16.94 -16.32 11.10
CA SER A 169 -17.81 -16.86 12.15
C SER A 169 -17.05 -17.62 13.26
N LYS A 170 -15.81 -18.05 13.02
CA LYS A 170 -14.90 -18.54 14.08
C LYS A 170 -14.29 -17.38 14.85
N LEU A 171 -13.74 -16.37 14.17
CA LEU A 171 -13.13 -15.19 14.77
C LEU A 171 -14.10 -14.49 15.72
N LEU A 172 -15.34 -14.24 15.30
CA LEU A 172 -16.37 -13.60 16.14
C LEU A 172 -16.69 -14.36 17.45
N ARG A 173 -16.42 -15.67 17.51
CA ARG A 173 -16.64 -16.49 18.71
C ARG A 173 -15.46 -16.50 19.67
N THR A 174 -14.25 -16.26 19.19
CA THR A 174 -13.01 -16.28 20.01
C THR A 174 -12.46 -14.88 20.30
N HIS A 175 -12.72 -13.91 19.42
CA HIS A 175 -12.29 -12.52 19.50
C HIS A 175 -13.43 -11.59 19.04
N PRO A 176 -14.54 -11.48 19.80
CA PRO A 176 -15.65 -10.61 19.42
C PRO A 176 -15.23 -9.13 19.43
N SER A 177 -15.33 -8.46 18.28
CA SER A 177 -15.02 -7.03 18.13
C SER A 177 -16.09 -6.28 17.31
N PRO A 178 -16.22 -4.94 17.46
CA PRO A 178 -17.15 -4.16 16.65
C PRO A 178 -16.85 -4.21 15.14
N LEU A 179 -15.57 -4.27 14.76
CA LEU A 179 -15.14 -4.31 13.37
C LEU A 179 -15.50 -5.64 12.71
N LEU A 180 -15.19 -6.77 13.37
CA LEU A 180 -15.60 -8.09 12.87
C LEU A 180 -17.12 -8.26 12.85
N LYS A 181 -17.86 -7.56 13.72
CA LYS A 181 -19.32 -7.58 13.71
C LYS A 181 -19.90 -6.83 12.51
N SER A 182 -19.45 -5.61 12.23
CA SER A 182 -19.83 -4.89 10.99
C SER A 182 -19.43 -5.70 9.75
N LEU A 183 -18.23 -6.28 9.71
CA LEU A 183 -17.79 -7.15 8.60
C LEU A 183 -18.67 -8.40 8.39
N ASP A 184 -19.36 -8.88 9.43
CA ASP A 184 -20.28 -10.03 9.36
C ASP A 184 -21.70 -9.62 8.95
N GLU A 185 -22.13 -8.41 9.36
CA GLU A 185 -23.39 -7.75 8.99
C GLU A 185 -23.36 -7.23 7.54
N ASP A 186 -22.25 -6.60 7.12
CA ASP A 186 -21.98 -6.05 5.78
C ASP A 186 -21.32 -7.08 4.84
N TRP A 187 -21.43 -8.38 5.14
CA TRP A 187 -20.69 -9.45 4.45
C TRP A 187 -20.92 -9.50 2.94
N ASP A 188 -22.19 -9.42 2.51
CA ASP A 188 -22.54 -9.52 1.08
C ASP A 188 -21.97 -8.33 0.29
N GLU A 189 -21.84 -7.15 0.93
CA GLU A 189 -21.19 -5.97 0.36
C GLU A 189 -19.67 -6.15 0.28
N TRP A 190 -19.03 -6.70 1.32
CA TRP A 190 -17.60 -7.06 1.27
C TRP A 190 -17.31 -8.06 0.13
N VAL A 191 -18.18 -9.06 -0.04
CA VAL A 191 -18.11 -10.05 -1.13
C VAL A 191 -18.35 -9.39 -2.49
N ARG A 192 -19.31 -8.46 -2.62
CA ARG A 192 -19.56 -7.70 -3.85
C ARG A 192 -18.34 -6.88 -4.26
N MET A 193 -17.77 -6.10 -3.32
CA MET A 193 -16.58 -5.29 -3.55
C MET A 193 -15.37 -6.14 -3.98
N ASN A 194 -15.13 -7.28 -3.32
CA ASN A 194 -14.04 -8.20 -3.71
C ASN A 194 -14.27 -8.79 -5.11
N ASN A 195 -15.50 -9.21 -5.45
CA ASN A 195 -15.78 -9.72 -6.79
C ASN A 195 -15.63 -8.64 -7.88
N GLU A 196 -15.95 -7.38 -7.58
CA GLU A 196 -15.76 -6.25 -8.51
C GLU A 196 -14.27 -5.89 -8.68
N GLU A 197 -13.49 -5.88 -7.60
CA GLU A 197 -12.03 -5.72 -7.64
C GLU A 197 -11.37 -6.79 -8.53
N LEU A 198 -11.68 -8.07 -8.27
CA LEU A 198 -11.14 -9.18 -9.05
C LEU A 198 -11.60 -9.13 -10.52
N LYS A 199 -12.84 -8.72 -10.79
CA LYS A 199 -13.38 -8.54 -12.15
C LYS A 199 -12.66 -7.40 -12.90
N LEU A 200 -12.42 -6.26 -12.24
CA LEU A 200 -11.66 -5.13 -12.81
C LEU A 200 -10.23 -5.54 -13.15
N MET A 201 -9.61 -6.41 -12.35
CA MET A 201 -8.28 -6.95 -12.61
C MET A 201 -8.25 -8.18 -13.54
N ASN A 202 -9.38 -8.60 -14.12
CA ASN A 202 -9.53 -9.83 -14.94
C ASN A 202 -9.04 -11.12 -14.22
N ILE A 203 -9.20 -11.18 -12.90
CA ILE A 203 -8.82 -12.31 -12.07
C ILE A 203 -9.95 -13.35 -12.01
N LYS A 204 -9.58 -14.64 -12.04
CA LYS A 204 -10.45 -15.76 -11.68
C LYS A 204 -9.90 -16.45 -10.44
N ILE A 205 -10.74 -16.60 -9.42
CA ILE A 205 -10.42 -17.31 -8.17
C ILE A 205 -10.04 -18.75 -8.47
N LEU A 206 -9.12 -19.32 -7.69
CA LEU A 206 -8.76 -20.73 -7.77
C LEU A 206 -9.97 -21.60 -7.40
N ARG A 207 -10.44 -22.40 -8.36
CA ARG A 207 -11.50 -23.41 -8.27
C ARG A 207 -11.15 -24.55 -9.23
#